data_AF-A0A924MJU7-F1
#
_entry.id   AF-A0A924MJU7-F1
#
_cell.length_a   1.000
_cell.length_b   1.000
_cell.length_c   1.000
_cell.angle_alpha   90.00
_cell.angle_beta   90.00
_cell.angle_gamma   90.00
#
_symmetry.space_group_name_H-M   'P 1'
#
loop_
_entity.id
_entity.type
_entity.pdbx_description
1 polymer ?
#
loop_
_entity_poly.entity_id
_entity_poly.type
_entity_poly.pdbx_seq_one_letter_code
_entity_poly.pdbx_strand_id
1 'polypeptide(L)'
;MNLSLKLLLSAILLALAGCASVVRNASDSFARNLGSAVLDSEDPATVRDGLPAYLLLLDSLVAGQKPGDPGNASTLLAAAKLNGAYAGNFTGDDKPRARRLSDKAFRYARAATCLQDASLCRALDLDPEQFAAVVRADTQVDLMYVLASTWAGYLQANSEEWGAIADLPKIQSLLERVVQLDPEHDAGQAWVYLGVLNSLRPEAIGGKPDVGRQAFEKAIAISGGRNLYAKTLFAEFYARLVFDQALHDRLLNEVLAADPRAPGLTLTNTLAQDRARKLLESGKDYF
;
A
#
# COMPACT_ATOMS: atom_id res chain seq x y z
N MET A 1 38.82 -27.44 -31.50
CA MET A 1 38.40 -26.04 -31.24
C MET A 1 39.53 -25.31 -30.54
N ASN A 2 40.20 -24.38 -31.23
CA ASN A 2 41.41 -23.70 -30.75
C ASN A 2 41.15 -22.92 -29.45
N LEU A 3 42.15 -22.92 -28.54
CA LEU A 3 42.07 -22.28 -27.23
C LEU A 3 41.70 -20.78 -27.35
N SER A 4 42.22 -20.10 -28.37
CA SER A 4 41.91 -18.71 -28.69
C SER A 4 40.44 -18.47 -29.04
N LEU A 5 39.79 -19.43 -29.74
CA LEU A 5 38.37 -19.33 -30.08
C LEU A 5 37.49 -19.54 -28.84
N LYS A 6 37.90 -20.43 -27.92
CA LYS A 6 37.22 -20.60 -26.63
C LYS A 6 37.32 -19.35 -25.76
N LEU A 7 38.50 -18.72 -25.68
CA LEU A 7 38.71 -17.46 -24.95
C LEU A 7 37.89 -16.32 -25.54
N LEU A 8 37.80 -16.21 -26.87
CA LEU A 8 36.96 -15.20 -27.53
C LEU A 8 35.47 -15.40 -27.24
N LEU A 9 34.96 -16.64 -27.36
CA LEU A 9 33.57 -16.96 -27.02
C LEU A 9 33.26 -16.70 -25.54
N SER A 10 34.21 -17.00 -24.64
CA SER A 10 34.07 -16.75 -23.21
C SER A 10 33.95 -15.25 -22.91
N ALA A 11 34.80 -14.43 -23.54
CA ALA A 11 34.77 -12.98 -23.39
C ALA A 11 33.48 -12.36 -23.95
N ILE A 12 32.97 -12.87 -25.08
CA ILE A 12 31.69 -12.43 -25.66
C ILE A 12 30.51 -12.79 -24.74
N LEU A 13 30.48 -14.00 -24.18
CA LEU A 13 29.45 -14.42 -23.22
C LEU A 13 29.47 -13.58 -21.93
N LEU A 14 30.67 -13.24 -21.43
CA LEU A 14 30.85 -12.35 -20.27
C LEU A 14 30.41 -10.92 -20.58
N ALA A 15 30.71 -10.40 -21.78
CA ALA A 15 30.26 -9.07 -22.22
C ALA A 15 28.73 -8.99 -22.37
N LEU A 16 28.10 -10.03 -22.92
CA LEU A 16 26.64 -10.12 -23.07
C LEU A 16 25.93 -10.23 -21.70
N ALA A 17 26.48 -11.00 -20.76
CA ALA A 17 25.98 -11.08 -19.39
C ALA A 17 26.14 -9.74 -18.64
N GLY A 18 27.25 -9.01 -18.90
CA GLY A 18 27.51 -7.68 -18.36
C GLY A 18 26.49 -6.64 -18.84
N CYS A 19 26.18 -6.60 -20.13
CA CYS A 19 25.16 -5.69 -20.68
C CYS A 19 23.77 -5.95 -20.08
N ALA A 20 23.37 -7.21 -19.92
CA ALA A 20 22.08 -7.57 -19.31
C ALA A 20 22.01 -7.16 -17.83
N SER A 21 23.12 -7.20 -17.09
CA SER A 21 23.22 -6.69 -15.73
C SER A 21 23.11 -5.16 -15.68
N VAL A 22 23.84 -4.46 -16.55
CA VAL A 22 23.84 -2.98 -16.60
C VAL A 22 22.45 -2.46 -16.97
N VAL A 23 21.80 -3.04 -17.98
CA VAL A 23 20.44 -2.65 -18.38
C VAL A 23 19.43 -2.91 -17.27
N ARG A 24 19.50 -4.05 -16.56
CA ARG A 24 18.63 -4.32 -15.41
C ARG A 24 18.85 -3.30 -14.28
N ASN A 25 20.09 -3.02 -13.91
CA ASN A 25 20.41 -2.05 -12.88
C ASN A 25 19.96 -0.62 -13.24
N ALA A 26 20.10 -0.23 -14.51
CA ALA A 26 19.62 1.06 -15.00
C ALA A 26 18.08 1.15 -14.95
N SER A 27 17.38 0.09 -15.38
CA SER A 27 15.92 0.00 -15.29
C SER A 27 15.42 0.04 -13.84
N ASP A 28 16.08 -0.70 -12.92
CA ASP A 28 15.74 -0.70 -11.50
C ASP A 28 15.98 0.67 -10.86
N SER A 29 17.07 1.35 -11.22
CA SER A 29 17.35 2.71 -10.75
C SER A 29 16.33 3.71 -11.28
N PHE A 30 15.94 3.61 -12.55
CA PHE A 30 14.90 4.45 -13.13
C PHE A 30 13.56 4.23 -12.43
N ALA A 31 13.16 2.97 -12.22
CA ALA A 31 11.91 2.64 -11.53
C ALA A 31 11.88 3.18 -10.09
N ARG A 32 12.99 3.07 -9.34
CA ARG A 32 13.12 3.65 -7.99
C ARG A 32 13.03 5.18 -8.03
N ASN A 33 13.82 5.83 -8.89
CA ASN A 33 13.84 7.29 -8.99
C ASN A 33 12.48 7.86 -9.43
N LEU A 34 11.80 7.19 -10.35
CA LEU A 34 10.44 7.55 -10.76
C LEU A 34 9.45 7.39 -9.59
N GLY A 35 9.55 6.29 -8.83
CA GLY A 35 8.75 6.09 -7.62
C GLY A 35 8.95 7.22 -6.61
N SER A 36 10.20 7.58 -6.31
CA SER A 36 10.52 8.71 -5.43
C SER A 36 9.98 10.03 -5.99
N ALA A 37 10.15 10.32 -7.28
CA ALA A 37 9.64 11.54 -7.91
C ALA A 37 8.11 11.64 -7.84
N VAL A 38 7.39 10.51 -7.94
CA VAL A 38 5.94 10.47 -7.75
C VAL A 38 5.57 10.75 -6.29
N LEU A 39 6.20 10.07 -5.34
CA LEU A 39 5.91 10.23 -3.90
C LEU A 39 6.25 11.63 -3.38
N ASP A 40 7.29 12.25 -3.93
CA ASP A 40 7.75 13.58 -3.57
C ASP A 40 7.08 14.70 -4.39
N SER A 41 6.13 14.37 -5.28
CA SER A 41 5.42 15.37 -6.09
C SER A 41 4.49 16.24 -5.25
N GLU A 42 4.55 17.55 -5.46
CA GLU A 42 3.63 18.54 -4.88
C GLU A 42 2.35 18.72 -5.70
N ASP A 43 2.29 18.16 -6.92
CA ASP A 43 1.13 18.29 -7.80
C ASP A 43 0.42 16.94 -8.01
N PRO A 44 -0.65 16.67 -7.24
CA PRO A 44 -1.46 15.47 -7.42
C PRO A 44 -2.11 15.36 -8.80
N ALA A 45 -2.38 16.46 -9.50
CA ALA A 45 -3.03 16.43 -10.81
C ALA A 45 -2.08 15.89 -11.88
N THR A 46 -0.83 16.36 -11.91
CA THR A 46 0.20 15.80 -12.80
C THR A 46 0.42 14.31 -12.53
N VAL A 47 0.49 13.90 -11.26
CA VAL A 47 0.63 12.47 -10.91
C VAL A 47 -0.56 11.65 -11.38
N ARG A 48 -1.79 12.13 -11.11
CA ARG A 48 -3.03 11.48 -11.55
C ARG A 48 -3.05 11.28 -13.06
N ASP A 49 -2.64 12.28 -13.83
CA ASP A 49 -2.72 12.25 -15.28
C ASP A 49 -1.54 11.48 -15.92
N GLY A 50 -0.38 11.40 -15.25
CA GLY A 50 0.82 10.69 -15.72
C GLY A 50 0.88 9.21 -15.35
N LEU A 51 0.41 8.81 -14.16
CA LEU A 51 0.46 7.42 -13.70
C LEU A 51 -0.21 6.38 -14.61
N PRO A 52 -1.30 6.68 -15.34
CA PRO A 52 -1.93 5.71 -16.25
C PRO A 52 -0.97 5.12 -17.29
N ALA A 53 -0.06 5.93 -17.84
CA ALA A 53 0.95 5.43 -18.79
C ALA A 53 1.94 4.46 -18.12
N TYR A 54 2.34 4.76 -16.87
CA TYR A 54 3.24 3.90 -16.12
C TYR A 54 2.58 2.59 -15.66
N LEU A 55 1.28 2.62 -15.35
CA LEU A 55 0.49 1.41 -15.10
C LEU A 55 0.50 0.46 -16.31
N LEU A 56 0.33 0.99 -17.53
CA LEU A 56 0.40 0.19 -18.77
C LEU A 56 1.82 -0.36 -19.02
N LEU A 57 2.86 0.40 -18.69
CA LEU A 57 4.23 -0.08 -18.79
C LEU A 57 4.49 -1.27 -17.84
N LEU A 58 4.04 -1.15 -16.59
CA LEU A 58 4.13 -2.25 -15.62
C LEU A 58 3.35 -3.48 -16.09
N ASP A 59 2.18 -3.29 -16.70
CA ASP A 59 1.42 -4.40 -17.30
C ASP A 59 2.20 -5.09 -18.41
N SER A 60 2.88 -4.32 -19.26
CA SER A 60 3.73 -4.88 -20.31
C SER A 60 4.90 -5.67 -19.73
N LEU A 61 5.52 -5.18 -18.65
CA LEU A 61 6.58 -5.90 -17.94
C LEU A 61 6.06 -7.19 -17.32
N VAL A 62 4.90 -7.16 -16.66
CA VAL A 62 4.27 -8.37 -16.10
C VAL A 62 3.90 -9.36 -17.20
N ALA A 63 3.37 -8.91 -18.33
CA ALA A 63 2.98 -9.77 -19.45
C ALA A 63 4.19 -10.42 -20.16
N GLY A 64 5.34 -9.74 -20.18
CA GLY A 64 6.58 -10.24 -20.78
C GLY A 64 7.33 -11.28 -19.94
N GLN A 65 6.86 -11.57 -18.73
CA GLN A 65 7.53 -12.48 -17.80
C GLN A 65 7.25 -13.95 -18.09
N LYS A 66 8.24 -14.80 -17.76
CA LYS A 66 8.07 -16.26 -17.81
C LYS A 66 7.13 -16.70 -16.68
N PRO A 67 6.03 -17.42 -16.95
CA PRO A 67 5.12 -17.88 -15.91
C PRO A 67 5.83 -18.73 -14.85
N GLY A 68 5.54 -18.45 -13.56
CA GLY A 68 6.07 -19.20 -12.42
C GLY A 68 7.51 -18.88 -12.01
N ASP A 69 8.19 -17.93 -12.67
CA ASP A 69 9.54 -17.51 -12.28
C ASP A 69 9.51 -16.69 -10.96
N PRO A 70 10.20 -17.12 -9.89
CA PRO A 70 10.29 -16.37 -8.63
C PRO A 70 10.84 -14.94 -8.81
N GLY A 71 11.68 -14.72 -9.85
CA GLY A 71 12.21 -13.41 -10.20
C GLY A 71 11.14 -12.40 -10.61
N ASN A 72 9.90 -12.83 -10.87
CA ASN A 72 8.80 -11.95 -11.24
C ASN A 72 8.18 -11.19 -10.05
N ALA A 73 8.42 -11.67 -8.83
CA ALA A 73 7.71 -11.19 -7.65
C ALA A 73 7.91 -9.69 -7.40
N SER A 74 9.11 -9.15 -7.62
CA SER A 74 9.38 -7.71 -7.44
C SER A 74 8.55 -6.84 -8.37
N THR A 75 8.46 -7.20 -9.66
CA THR A 75 7.62 -6.49 -10.64
C THR A 75 6.14 -6.58 -10.29
N LEU A 76 5.68 -7.76 -9.85
CA LEU A 76 4.29 -7.95 -9.42
C LEU A 76 3.97 -7.11 -8.18
N LEU A 77 4.86 -7.04 -7.20
CA LEU A 77 4.68 -6.18 -6.02
C LEU A 77 4.67 -4.70 -6.39
N ALA A 78 5.55 -4.26 -7.29
CA ALA A 78 5.57 -2.89 -7.79
C ALA A 78 4.26 -2.54 -8.51
N ALA A 79 3.80 -3.44 -9.40
CA ALA A 79 2.52 -3.29 -10.10
C ALA A 79 1.34 -3.27 -9.12
N ALA A 80 1.37 -4.13 -8.08
CA ALA A 80 0.34 -4.19 -7.05
C ALA A 80 0.25 -2.88 -6.26
N LYS A 81 1.38 -2.40 -5.73
CA LYS A 81 1.47 -1.13 -5.00
C LYS A 81 0.92 0.04 -5.83
N LEU A 82 1.35 0.15 -7.09
CA LEU A 82 0.96 1.30 -7.91
C LEU A 82 -0.51 1.25 -8.36
N ASN A 83 -1.01 0.09 -8.78
CA ASN A 83 -2.43 -0.06 -9.13
C ASN A 83 -3.32 0.24 -7.90
N GLY A 84 -2.92 -0.24 -6.71
CA GLY A 84 -3.66 -0.01 -5.46
C GLY A 84 -3.65 1.47 -5.05
N ALA A 85 -2.49 2.11 -5.09
CA ALA A 85 -2.36 3.54 -4.79
C ALA A 85 -3.19 4.41 -5.75
N TYR A 86 -3.18 4.09 -7.05
CA TYR A 86 -4.00 4.80 -8.02
C TYR A 86 -5.50 4.59 -7.77
N ALA A 87 -5.91 3.34 -7.52
CA ALA A 87 -7.31 2.99 -7.24
C ALA A 87 -7.85 3.75 -6.02
N GLY A 88 -7.06 3.88 -4.95
CA GLY A 88 -7.49 4.54 -3.72
C GLY A 88 -7.50 6.08 -3.77
N ASN A 89 -6.67 6.70 -4.61
CA ASN A 89 -6.47 8.16 -4.56
C ASN A 89 -6.94 8.91 -5.83
N PHE A 90 -7.01 8.25 -6.98
CA PHE A 90 -7.07 8.94 -8.29
C PHE A 90 -8.26 8.55 -9.17
N THR A 91 -9.18 7.72 -8.69
CA THR A 91 -10.40 7.36 -9.44
C THR A 91 -11.60 8.27 -9.14
N GLY A 92 -11.54 9.07 -8.06
CA GLY A 92 -12.68 9.89 -7.63
C GLY A 92 -13.93 9.04 -7.47
N ASP A 93 -15.04 9.48 -8.08
CA ASP A 93 -16.35 8.81 -7.99
C ASP A 93 -16.54 7.65 -9.01
N ASP A 94 -15.54 7.35 -9.85
CA ASP A 94 -15.58 6.21 -10.78
C ASP A 94 -15.36 4.88 -10.03
N LYS A 95 -16.39 4.44 -9.30
CA LYS A 95 -16.40 3.18 -8.54
C LYS A 95 -16.04 1.96 -9.41
N PRO A 96 -16.58 1.79 -10.64
CA PRO A 96 -16.19 0.66 -11.50
C PRO A 96 -14.69 0.65 -11.82
N ARG A 97 -14.07 1.81 -12.04
CA ARG A 97 -12.62 1.89 -12.26
C ARG A 97 -11.82 1.61 -11.00
N ALA A 98 -12.26 2.13 -9.84
CA ALA A 98 -11.66 1.81 -8.54
C ALA A 98 -11.60 0.30 -8.32
N ARG A 99 -12.74 -0.40 -8.50
CA ARG A 99 -12.84 -1.87 -8.39
C ARG A 99 -11.89 -2.59 -9.34
N ARG A 100 -11.92 -2.27 -10.65
CA ARG A 100 -11.04 -2.93 -11.64
C ARG A 100 -9.56 -2.82 -11.27
N LEU A 101 -9.13 -1.65 -10.80
CA LEU A 101 -7.73 -1.40 -10.45
C LEU A 101 -7.35 -2.01 -9.09
N SER A 102 -8.24 -1.97 -8.09
CA SER A 102 -7.99 -2.62 -6.79
C SER A 102 -7.97 -4.14 -6.92
N ASP A 103 -8.86 -4.74 -7.71
CA ASP A 103 -8.88 -6.17 -8.01
C ASP A 103 -7.57 -6.60 -8.67
N LYS A 104 -7.11 -5.80 -9.64
CA LYS A 104 -5.84 -6.04 -10.33
C LYS A 104 -4.65 -5.91 -9.38
N ALA A 105 -4.64 -4.90 -8.51
CA ALA A 105 -3.61 -4.72 -7.50
C ALA A 105 -3.52 -5.93 -6.57
N PHE A 106 -4.64 -6.36 -6.00
CA PHE A 106 -4.70 -7.50 -5.10
C PHE A 106 -4.32 -8.82 -5.80
N ARG A 107 -4.75 -9.02 -7.06
CA ARG A 107 -4.31 -10.18 -7.86
C ARG A 107 -2.80 -10.23 -8.05
N TYR A 108 -2.14 -9.09 -8.30
CA TYR A 108 -0.69 -9.06 -8.42
C TYR A 108 0.01 -9.31 -7.08
N ALA A 109 -0.49 -8.76 -5.97
CA ALA A 109 0.06 -9.04 -4.64
C ALA A 109 -0.08 -10.53 -4.27
N ARG A 110 -1.24 -11.14 -4.55
CA ARG A 110 -1.46 -12.59 -4.38
C ARG A 110 -0.52 -13.42 -5.23
N ALA A 111 -0.33 -13.06 -6.49
CA ALA A 111 0.61 -13.75 -7.38
C ALA A 111 2.05 -13.65 -6.88
N ALA A 112 2.49 -12.46 -6.45
CA ALA A 112 3.83 -12.27 -5.86
C ALA A 112 4.01 -13.09 -4.58
N THR A 113 2.99 -13.11 -3.72
CA THR A 113 2.97 -13.93 -2.49
C THR A 113 3.16 -15.41 -2.83
N CYS A 114 2.47 -15.91 -3.85
CA CYS A 114 2.61 -17.30 -4.30
C CYS A 114 3.95 -17.65 -4.94
N LEU A 115 4.73 -16.66 -5.39
CA LEU A 115 6.08 -16.86 -5.91
C LEU A 115 7.15 -16.82 -4.81
N GLN A 116 6.92 -16.10 -3.71
CA GLN A 116 7.91 -15.87 -2.65
C GLN A 116 7.64 -16.67 -1.37
N ASP A 117 6.37 -16.91 -1.05
CA ASP A 117 5.96 -17.60 0.17
C ASP A 117 4.89 -18.65 -0.12
N ALA A 118 5.33 -19.89 -0.30
CA ALA A 118 4.45 -21.01 -0.55
C ALA A 118 3.52 -21.32 0.64
N SER A 119 3.94 -21.00 1.87
CA SER A 119 3.14 -21.23 3.08
C SER A 119 2.02 -20.20 3.19
N LEU A 120 2.35 -18.91 3.06
CA LEU A 120 1.37 -17.83 3.06
C LEU A 120 0.41 -17.95 1.88
N CYS A 121 0.90 -18.32 0.69
CA CYS A 121 0.07 -18.55 -0.49
C CYS A 121 -1.01 -19.62 -0.27
N ARG A 122 -0.64 -20.77 0.30
CA ARG A 122 -1.62 -21.82 0.65
C ARG A 122 -2.59 -21.35 1.73
N ALA A 123 -2.16 -20.44 2.60
CA ALA A 123 -2.97 -19.94 3.69
C ALA A 123 -4.07 -18.96 3.23
N LEU A 124 -3.90 -18.29 2.08
CA LEU A 124 -4.83 -17.25 1.61
C LEU A 124 -6.30 -17.70 1.58
N ASP A 125 -6.53 -18.96 1.20
CA ASP A 125 -7.86 -19.54 1.04
C ASP A 125 -8.36 -20.25 2.33
N LEU A 126 -7.57 -20.24 3.41
CA LEU A 126 -7.96 -20.80 4.71
C LEU A 126 -8.85 -19.84 5.50
N ASP A 127 -9.43 -20.33 6.60
CA ASP A 127 -10.14 -19.47 7.55
C ASP A 127 -9.19 -18.49 8.27
N PRO A 128 -9.71 -17.41 8.88
CA PRO A 128 -8.86 -16.39 9.50
C PRO A 128 -7.95 -16.88 10.63
N GLU A 129 -8.35 -17.91 11.38
CA GLU A 129 -7.55 -18.43 12.50
C GLU A 129 -6.33 -19.21 11.97
N GLN A 130 -6.56 -20.09 10.99
CA GLN A 130 -5.50 -20.84 10.31
C GLN A 130 -4.56 -19.91 9.55
N PHE A 131 -5.11 -18.89 8.88
CA PHE A 131 -4.32 -17.87 8.20
C PHE A 131 -3.41 -17.11 9.18
N ALA A 132 -3.98 -16.64 10.30
CA ALA A 132 -3.20 -15.94 11.33
C ALA A 132 -2.09 -16.82 11.93
N ALA A 133 -2.29 -18.14 12.03
CA ALA A 133 -1.25 -19.06 12.48
C ALA A 133 -0.03 -19.08 11.55
N VAL A 134 -0.25 -19.06 10.24
CA VAL A 134 0.84 -18.97 9.24
C VAL A 134 1.52 -17.61 9.31
N VAL A 135 0.75 -16.52 9.34
CA VAL A 135 1.27 -15.15 9.43
C VAL A 135 2.14 -14.94 10.67
N ARG A 136 1.81 -15.53 11.82
CA ARG A 136 2.63 -15.42 13.05
C ARG A 136 4.05 -15.95 12.87
N ALA A 137 4.26 -16.95 12.01
CA ALA A 137 5.57 -17.52 11.72
C ALA A 137 6.32 -16.78 10.60
N ASP A 138 5.62 -15.95 9.82
CA ASP A 138 6.19 -15.20 8.71
C ASP A 138 7.07 -14.04 9.22
N THR A 139 8.08 -13.67 8.43
CA THR A 139 9.04 -12.58 8.69
C THR A 139 9.20 -11.62 7.51
N GLN A 140 8.52 -11.87 6.39
CA GLN A 140 8.61 -11.08 5.16
C GLN A 140 7.72 -9.82 5.26
N VAL A 141 8.22 -8.82 5.99
CA VAL A 141 7.51 -7.54 6.27
C VAL A 141 6.93 -6.91 5.01
N ASP A 142 7.75 -6.65 3.99
CA ASP A 142 7.32 -5.99 2.75
C ASP A 142 6.24 -6.76 2.01
N LEU A 143 6.35 -8.10 1.98
CA LEU A 143 5.40 -8.97 1.29
C LEU A 143 4.04 -8.93 2.00
N MET A 144 4.05 -9.09 3.32
CA MET A 144 2.84 -9.00 4.14
C MET A 144 2.19 -7.61 4.05
N TYR A 145 2.99 -6.55 4.06
CA TYR A 145 2.48 -5.17 3.97
C TYR A 145 1.80 -4.90 2.61
N VAL A 146 2.41 -5.31 1.50
CA VAL A 146 1.80 -5.17 0.17
C VAL A 146 0.54 -6.01 0.04
N LEU A 147 0.58 -7.25 0.52
CA LEU A 147 -0.60 -8.10 0.52
C LEU A 147 -1.74 -7.45 1.33
N ALA A 148 -1.46 -7.00 2.55
CA ALA A 148 -2.47 -6.39 3.41
C ALA A 148 -3.04 -5.08 2.84
N SER A 149 -2.18 -4.16 2.39
CA SER A 149 -2.60 -2.86 1.86
C SER A 149 -3.44 -3.00 0.58
N THR A 150 -3.05 -3.91 -0.34
CA THR A 150 -3.82 -4.15 -1.57
C THR A 150 -5.12 -4.91 -1.31
N TRP A 151 -5.13 -5.83 -0.33
CA TRP A 151 -6.36 -6.51 0.10
C TRP A 151 -7.32 -5.53 0.78
N ALA A 152 -6.83 -4.60 1.59
CA ALA A 152 -7.61 -3.53 2.18
C ALA A 152 -8.23 -2.62 1.11
N GLY A 153 -7.46 -2.23 0.10
CA GLY A 153 -7.95 -1.45 -1.04
C GLY A 153 -9.00 -2.21 -1.86
N TYR A 154 -8.80 -3.50 -2.11
CA TYR A 154 -9.78 -4.38 -2.73
C TYR A 154 -11.10 -4.43 -1.93
N LEU A 155 -11.01 -4.62 -0.62
CA LEU A 155 -12.17 -4.68 0.27
C LEU A 155 -12.92 -3.34 0.30
N GLN A 156 -12.20 -2.22 0.35
CA GLN A 156 -12.79 -0.88 0.33
C GLN A 156 -13.55 -0.63 -0.98
N ALA A 157 -13.00 -0.98 -2.13
CA ALA A 157 -13.66 -0.80 -3.43
C ALA A 157 -14.88 -1.72 -3.61
N ASN A 158 -14.88 -2.88 -2.93
CA ASN A 158 -15.92 -3.90 -2.99
C ASN A 158 -16.74 -3.98 -1.68
N SER A 159 -16.80 -2.90 -0.89
CA SER A 159 -17.41 -2.90 0.45
C SER A 159 -18.92 -3.18 0.47
N GLU A 160 -19.58 -3.10 -0.68
CA GLU A 160 -20.99 -3.44 -0.88
C GLU A 160 -21.21 -4.97 -0.97
N GLU A 161 -20.13 -5.75 -1.11
CA GLU A 161 -20.16 -7.21 -1.18
C GLU A 161 -19.94 -7.83 0.21
N TRP A 162 -21.00 -8.40 0.79
CA TRP A 162 -20.99 -8.99 2.13
C TRP A 162 -19.89 -10.03 2.38
N GLY A 163 -19.42 -10.72 1.33
CA GLY A 163 -18.34 -11.71 1.43
C GLY A 163 -16.95 -11.09 1.70
N ALA A 164 -16.69 -9.88 1.21
CA ALA A 164 -15.37 -9.24 1.35
C ALA A 164 -15.04 -8.90 2.81
N ILE A 165 -16.06 -8.61 3.63
CA ILE A 165 -15.92 -8.26 5.05
C ILE A 165 -15.36 -9.44 5.87
N ALA A 166 -15.57 -10.69 5.43
CA ALA A 166 -15.10 -11.89 6.12
C ALA A 166 -13.57 -11.98 6.19
N ASP A 167 -12.86 -11.34 5.26
CA ASP A 167 -11.39 -11.34 5.21
C ASP A 167 -10.74 -10.24 6.06
N LEU A 168 -11.52 -9.32 6.68
CA LEU A 168 -10.97 -8.27 7.56
C LEU A 168 -9.99 -8.81 8.62
N PRO A 169 -10.26 -9.92 9.32
CA PRO A 169 -9.33 -10.43 10.33
C PRO A 169 -8.02 -10.95 9.74
N LYS A 170 -8.00 -11.37 8.45
CA LYS A 170 -6.77 -11.76 7.75
C LYS A 170 -5.91 -10.53 7.44
N ILE A 171 -6.54 -9.46 6.95
CA ILE A 171 -5.86 -8.18 6.71
C ILE A 171 -5.27 -7.65 8.02
N GLN A 172 -6.06 -7.68 9.10
CA GLN A 172 -5.62 -7.27 10.42
C GLN A 172 -4.41 -8.09 10.90
N SER A 173 -4.42 -9.43 10.77
CA SER A 173 -3.30 -10.25 11.25
C SER A 173 -2.00 -10.00 10.48
N LEU A 174 -2.07 -9.74 9.17
CA LEU A 174 -0.90 -9.31 8.39
C LEU A 174 -0.33 -7.99 8.91
N LEU A 175 -1.17 -6.98 9.13
CA LEU A 175 -0.72 -5.66 9.59
C LEU A 175 -0.19 -5.71 11.02
N GLU A 176 -0.84 -6.47 11.91
CA GLU A 176 -0.36 -6.70 13.27
C GLU A 176 1.02 -7.36 13.26
N ARG A 177 1.25 -8.31 12.34
CA ARG A 177 2.55 -8.95 12.19
C ARG A 177 3.60 -7.98 11.64
N VAL A 178 3.25 -7.17 10.64
CA VAL A 178 4.12 -6.11 10.10
C VAL A 178 4.58 -5.18 11.22
N VAL A 179 3.66 -4.62 12.00
CA VAL A 179 4.03 -3.66 13.06
C VAL A 179 4.73 -4.29 14.27
N GLN A 180 4.62 -5.61 14.45
CA GLN A 180 5.42 -6.34 15.44
C GLN A 180 6.88 -6.51 15.01
N LEU A 181 7.12 -6.69 13.71
CA LEU A 181 8.45 -6.92 13.14
C LEU A 181 9.18 -5.63 12.80
N ASP A 182 8.46 -4.69 12.18
CA ASP A 182 8.95 -3.38 11.76
C ASP A 182 7.90 -2.33 12.12
N PRO A 183 7.93 -1.80 13.36
CA PRO A 183 6.95 -0.83 13.81
C PRO A 183 6.96 0.47 12.99
N GLU A 184 8.08 0.81 12.35
CA GLU A 184 8.27 2.07 11.62
C GLU A 184 7.95 1.94 10.12
N HIS A 185 7.58 0.74 9.68
CA HIS A 185 7.36 0.40 8.27
C HIS A 185 6.51 1.46 7.54
N ASP A 186 7.02 1.93 6.41
CA ASP A 186 6.37 2.91 5.54
C ASP A 186 5.91 4.17 6.30
N ALA A 187 6.80 4.74 7.13
CA ALA A 187 6.51 5.89 7.99
C ALA A 187 5.29 5.70 8.91
N GLY A 188 5.12 4.49 9.44
CA GLY A 188 4.03 4.12 10.34
C GLY A 188 2.69 3.86 9.63
N GLN A 189 2.68 3.71 8.31
CA GLN A 189 1.43 3.52 7.55
C GLN A 189 0.69 2.22 7.91
N ALA A 190 1.41 1.16 8.31
CA ALA A 190 0.78 -0.06 8.82
C ALA A 190 -0.04 0.20 10.10
N TRP A 191 0.40 1.10 10.98
CA TRP A 191 -0.38 1.54 12.14
C TRP A 191 -1.59 2.37 11.73
N VAL A 192 -1.50 3.19 10.68
CA VAL A 192 -2.65 3.92 10.13
C VAL A 192 -3.74 2.95 9.68
N TYR A 193 -3.38 1.89 8.94
CA TYR A 193 -4.33 0.85 8.56
C TYR A 193 -4.97 0.15 9.77
N LEU A 194 -4.19 -0.21 10.79
CA LEU A 194 -4.73 -0.78 12.03
C LEU A 194 -5.68 0.19 12.76
N GLY A 195 -5.39 1.49 12.72
CA GLY A 195 -6.25 2.55 13.23
C GLY A 195 -7.61 2.56 12.56
N VAL A 196 -7.62 2.52 11.22
CA VAL A 196 -8.84 2.45 10.42
C VAL A 196 -9.62 1.17 10.73
N LEU A 197 -8.98 -0.01 10.66
CA LEU A 197 -9.63 -1.30 10.85
C LEU A 197 -10.31 -1.44 12.23
N ASN A 198 -9.64 -0.97 13.29
CA ASN A 198 -10.21 -0.99 14.65
C ASN A 198 -11.24 0.12 14.89
N SER A 199 -11.43 1.03 13.94
CA SER A 199 -12.41 2.12 13.96
C SER A 199 -13.55 1.92 12.94
N LEU A 200 -13.75 0.70 12.43
CA LEU A 200 -14.87 0.40 11.52
C LEU A 200 -16.17 0.05 12.25
N ARG A 201 -16.11 -0.29 13.54
CA ARG A 201 -17.26 -0.74 14.33
C ARG A 201 -17.36 0.02 15.66
N PRO A 202 -18.54 0.52 16.04
CA PRO A 202 -18.76 1.09 17.36
C PRO A 202 -18.57 0.07 18.49
N GLU A 203 -18.22 0.57 19.68
CA GLU A 203 -18.09 -0.26 20.89
C GLU A 203 -19.40 -0.98 21.24
N ALA A 204 -20.55 -0.32 21.07
CA ALA A 204 -21.88 -0.87 21.37
C ALA A 204 -22.22 -2.17 20.62
N ILE A 205 -21.52 -2.47 19.52
CA ILE A 205 -21.68 -3.71 18.74
C ILE A 205 -20.39 -4.57 18.72
N GLY A 206 -19.51 -4.38 19.72
CA GLY A 206 -18.31 -5.19 19.91
C GLY A 206 -17.06 -4.69 19.16
N GLY A 207 -17.07 -3.46 18.66
CA GLY A 207 -15.86 -2.79 18.16
C GLY A 207 -14.88 -2.41 19.28
N LYS A 208 -13.66 -2.01 18.89
CA LYS A 208 -12.60 -1.62 19.83
C LYS A 208 -11.96 -0.28 19.40
N PRO A 209 -12.73 0.82 19.36
CA PRO A 209 -12.26 2.10 18.86
C PRO A 209 -11.02 2.62 19.59
N ASP A 210 -10.86 2.33 20.87
CA ASP A 210 -9.66 2.71 21.64
C ASP A 210 -8.37 2.05 21.13
N VAL A 211 -8.44 0.82 20.62
CA VAL A 211 -7.30 0.17 19.95
C VAL A 211 -6.98 0.92 18.66
N GLY A 212 -8.01 1.37 17.93
CA GLY A 212 -7.85 2.19 16.74
C GLY A 212 -7.18 3.54 17.03
N ARG A 213 -7.62 4.21 18.09
CA ARG A 213 -7.00 5.45 18.58
C ARG A 213 -5.52 5.27 18.91
N GLN A 214 -5.17 4.25 19.68
CA GLN A 214 -3.77 3.98 20.03
C GLN A 214 -2.90 3.74 18.79
N ALA A 215 -3.44 3.05 17.78
CA ALA A 215 -2.74 2.83 16.52
C ALA A 215 -2.50 4.14 15.75
N PHE A 216 -3.50 5.02 15.67
CA PHE A 216 -3.33 6.35 15.06
C PHE A 216 -2.31 7.21 15.81
N GLU A 217 -2.41 7.28 17.14
CA GLU A 217 -1.46 8.02 17.98
C GLU A 217 -0.03 7.50 17.79
N LYS A 218 0.14 6.18 17.66
CA LYS A 218 1.44 5.56 17.37
C LYS A 218 1.97 5.91 15.98
N ALA A 219 1.13 5.89 14.94
CA ALA A 219 1.51 6.31 13.59
C ALA A 219 1.98 7.79 13.56
N ILE A 220 1.28 8.66 14.28
CA ILE A 220 1.64 10.08 14.42
C ILE A 220 3.00 10.20 15.12
N ALA A 221 3.22 9.46 16.21
CA ALA A 221 4.47 9.48 16.96
C ALA A 221 5.67 9.00 16.12
N ILE A 222 5.53 7.87 15.40
CA ILE A 222 6.57 7.28 14.54
C ILE A 222 7.03 8.28 13.47
N SER A 223 6.08 8.92 12.80
CA SER A 223 6.41 9.89 11.74
C SER A 223 6.83 11.26 12.28
N GLY A 224 6.80 11.48 13.60
CA GLY A 224 6.96 12.81 14.20
C GLY A 224 5.92 13.81 13.70
N GLY A 225 4.71 13.33 13.37
CA GLY A 225 3.63 14.11 12.77
C GLY A 225 3.79 14.43 11.28
N ARG A 226 4.82 13.91 10.60
CA ARG A 226 5.06 14.16 9.17
C ARG A 226 4.15 13.36 8.23
N ASN A 227 3.61 12.23 8.66
CA ASN A 227 2.59 11.50 7.90
C ASN A 227 1.21 12.09 8.21
N LEU A 228 0.75 13.02 7.37
CA LEU A 228 -0.50 13.74 7.59
C LEU A 228 -1.73 12.83 7.44
N TYR A 229 -1.63 11.72 6.70
CA TYR A 229 -2.73 10.76 6.59
C TYR A 229 -3.09 10.16 7.94
N ALA A 230 -2.12 9.98 8.85
CA ALA A 230 -2.40 9.46 10.18
C ALA A 230 -3.42 10.33 10.92
N LYS A 231 -3.27 11.67 10.88
CA LYS A 231 -4.23 12.60 11.49
C LYS A 231 -5.54 12.69 10.71
N THR A 232 -5.47 12.77 9.38
CA THR A 232 -6.67 12.88 8.54
C THR A 232 -7.59 11.67 8.71
N LEU A 233 -7.05 10.45 8.67
CA LEU A 233 -7.84 9.24 8.83
C LEU A 233 -8.24 9.00 10.29
N PHE A 234 -7.48 9.50 11.26
CA PHE A 234 -7.89 9.49 12.66
C PHE A 234 -9.15 10.34 12.88
N ALA A 235 -9.21 11.53 12.28
CA ALA A 235 -10.41 12.36 12.30
C ALA A 235 -11.59 11.68 11.59
N GLU A 236 -11.36 11.13 10.40
CA GLU A 236 -12.43 10.54 9.59
C GLU A 236 -13.02 9.26 10.17
N PHE A 237 -12.19 8.33 10.65
CA PHE A 237 -12.64 7.00 11.05
C PHE A 237 -12.88 6.90 12.55
N TYR A 238 -12.04 7.47 13.41
CA TYR A 238 -12.24 7.39 14.86
C TYR A 238 -13.11 8.55 15.37
N ALA A 239 -12.71 9.81 15.12
CA ALA A 239 -13.38 10.93 15.78
C ALA A 239 -14.87 11.03 15.38
N ARG A 240 -15.19 10.75 14.11
CA ARG A 240 -16.58 10.59 13.65
C ARG A 240 -17.29 9.41 14.31
N LEU A 241 -16.66 8.23 14.38
CA LEU A 241 -17.25 7.03 15.00
C LEU A 241 -17.65 7.26 16.47
N VAL A 242 -16.84 8.02 17.22
CA VAL A 242 -17.10 8.32 18.64
C VAL A 242 -17.79 9.67 18.85
N PHE A 243 -18.24 10.34 17.78
CA PHE A 243 -18.88 11.66 17.81
C PHE A 243 -18.05 12.76 18.52
N ASP A 244 -16.72 12.70 18.43
CA ASP A 244 -15.80 13.70 19.00
C ASP A 244 -15.46 14.79 17.97
N GLN A 245 -16.34 15.78 17.85
CA GLN A 245 -16.17 16.91 16.93
C GLN A 245 -14.91 17.74 17.25
N ALA A 246 -14.58 17.91 18.54
CA ALA A 246 -13.42 18.70 18.94
C ALA A 246 -12.11 18.06 18.49
N LEU A 247 -11.99 16.74 18.63
CA LEU A 247 -10.86 15.97 18.10
C LEU A 247 -10.80 16.02 16.58
N HIS A 248 -11.95 15.83 15.91
CA HIS A 248 -12.06 15.90 14.44
C HIS A 248 -11.52 17.22 13.91
N ASP A 249 -12.05 18.34 14.39
CA ASP A 249 -11.71 19.66 13.87
C ASP A 249 -10.26 20.04 14.22
N ARG A 250 -9.78 19.69 15.41
CA ARG A 250 -8.37 19.92 15.79
C ARG A 250 -7.41 19.20 14.84
N LEU A 251 -7.60 17.89 14.63
CA LEU A 251 -6.72 17.08 13.79
C LEU A 251 -6.68 17.58 12.34
N LEU A 252 -7.83 17.94 11.78
CA LEU A 252 -7.91 18.41 10.39
C LEU A 252 -7.30 19.81 10.23
N ASN A 253 -7.49 20.71 11.19
CA ASN A 253 -6.82 22.02 11.16
C ASN A 253 -5.30 21.89 11.32
N GLU A 254 -4.81 20.96 12.13
CA GLU A 254 -3.37 20.66 12.20
C GLU A 254 -2.82 20.15 10.87
N VAL A 255 -3.58 19.32 10.14
CA VAL A 255 -3.19 18.84 8.79
C VAL A 255 -3.13 20.00 7.80
N LEU A 256 -4.11 20.90 7.81
CA LEU A 256 -4.15 22.05 6.91
C LEU A 256 -3.07 23.10 7.21
N ALA A 257 -2.61 23.20 8.45
CA ALA A 257 -1.54 24.12 8.85
C ALA A 257 -0.13 23.58 8.61
N ALA A 258 0.04 22.27 8.41
CA ALA A 258 1.35 21.64 8.23
C ALA A 258 1.93 21.90 6.83
N ASP A 259 3.27 21.94 6.72
CA ASP A 259 3.96 21.84 5.42
C ASP A 259 3.81 20.40 4.90
N PRO A 260 3.20 20.17 3.73
CA PRO A 260 3.04 18.83 3.20
C PRO A 260 4.38 18.21 2.77
N ARG A 261 5.44 18.99 2.55
CA ARG A 261 6.73 18.51 2.08
C ARG A 261 7.43 17.64 3.11
N ALA A 262 7.60 16.37 2.78
CA ALA A 262 8.41 15.43 3.54
C ALA A 262 8.89 14.32 2.59
N PRO A 263 10.16 13.88 2.69
CA PRO A 263 10.68 12.81 1.84
C PRO A 263 9.79 11.55 1.86
N GLY A 264 9.35 11.12 0.68
CA GLY A 264 8.46 9.97 0.47
C GLY A 264 6.98 10.20 0.81
N LEU A 265 6.60 11.39 1.29
CA LEU A 265 5.26 11.68 1.81
C LEU A 265 4.60 12.91 1.18
N THR A 266 5.31 13.71 0.39
CA THR A 266 4.79 14.99 -0.13
C THR A 266 3.46 14.85 -0.88
N LEU A 267 3.36 13.89 -1.81
CA LEU A 267 2.12 13.64 -2.54
C LEU A 267 0.99 13.22 -1.59
N THR A 268 1.30 12.26 -0.73
CA THR A 268 0.37 11.69 0.25
C THR A 268 -0.16 12.76 1.21
N ASN A 269 0.71 13.65 1.67
CA ASN A 269 0.37 14.77 2.54
C ASN A 269 -0.47 15.83 1.83
N THR A 270 -0.18 16.12 0.56
CA THR A 270 -0.98 17.03 -0.25
C THR A 270 -2.41 16.48 -0.44
N LEU A 271 -2.53 15.18 -0.73
CA LEU A 271 -3.84 14.50 -0.79
C LEU A 271 -4.55 14.49 0.56
N ALA A 272 -3.82 14.30 1.67
CA ALA A 272 -4.37 14.35 3.02
C ALA A 272 -4.95 15.73 3.36
N GLN A 273 -4.33 16.82 2.89
CA GLN A 273 -4.86 18.18 3.02
C GLN A 273 -6.12 18.39 2.19
N ASP A 274 -6.15 17.93 0.94
CA ASP A 274 -7.36 17.97 0.11
C ASP A 274 -8.54 17.23 0.77
N ARG A 275 -8.26 16.05 1.34
CA ARG A 275 -9.26 15.27 2.10
C ARG A 275 -9.68 15.98 3.38
N ALA A 276 -8.75 16.62 4.10
CA ALA A 276 -9.05 17.35 5.32
C ALA A 276 -10.02 18.53 5.09
N ARG A 277 -9.87 19.28 3.98
CA ARG A 277 -10.83 20.35 3.62
C ARG A 277 -12.25 19.80 3.45
N LYS A 278 -12.39 18.70 2.68
CA LYS A 278 -13.68 18.03 2.46
C LYS A 278 -14.29 17.48 3.75
N LEU A 279 -13.46 16.96 4.66
CA LEU A 279 -13.91 16.43 5.94
C LEU A 279 -14.40 17.53 6.89
N LEU A 280 -13.75 18.70 6.92
CA LEU A 280 -14.23 19.87 7.68
C LEU A 280 -15.54 20.42 7.10
N GLU A 281 -15.66 20.48 5.77
CA GLU A 281 -16.89 20.92 5.10
C GLU A 281 -18.06 20.00 5.44
N SER A 282 -17.89 18.69 5.26
CA SER A 282 -18.92 17.68 5.56
C SER A 282 -19.14 17.43 7.05
N GLY A 283 -18.20 17.81 7.92
CA GLY A 283 -18.32 17.62 9.37
C GLY A 283 -19.50 18.38 9.98
N LYS A 284 -19.87 19.52 9.38
CA LYS A 284 -21.03 20.34 9.80
C LYS A 284 -22.37 19.61 9.69
N ASP A 285 -22.47 18.67 8.75
CA ASP A 285 -23.66 17.88 8.50
C ASP A 285 -23.61 16.51 9.20
N TYR A 286 -22.47 16.17 9.80
CA TYR A 286 -22.23 14.86 10.43
C TYR A 286 -22.44 14.89 11.96
N PHE A 287 -21.93 15.93 12.64
CA PHE A 287 -22.00 16.07 14.11
C PHE A 287 -23.22 16.87 14.57
#